data_AF-A0A9N7AJ14-F1
#
_entry.id   AF-A0A9N7AJ14-F1
#
_cell.length_a   1.000
_cell.length_b   1.000
_cell.length_c   1.000
_cell.angle_alpha   90.00
_cell.angle_beta   90.00
_cell.angle_gamma   90.00
#
_symmetry.space_group_name_H-M   'P 1'
#
loop_
_entity.id
_entity.type
_entity.pdbx_description
1 polymer ?
#
loop_
_entity_poly.entity_id
_entity_poly.type
_entity_poly.pdbx_seq_one_letter_code
_entity_poly.pdbx_strand_id
1 'polypeptide(L)'
;MPSPLALLSRPIGSVLDRVRDAFDTPRAGAIAVAILVVVTIGTTLGIVALGGIFDATVDQQVTVDNPDRPPESTCERFGDDPDSVFGERCDEPARIDVDAGEELRDAANGYLHYGLIGVPVWWGIFSLALHVGALFAGGSGSVGDTFVIAGWALVGELLRVIAGVAAIWVALSNAAITGSTFEAIAEEIVAAITGTTGPLLVASAVAIAVQWVIVVGGLEAHHDLDRGAAAGVATVFAAVALLLAVPANFGSF
;
A
#
# COMPACT_ATOMS: atom_id res chain seq x y z
N MET A 1 41.33 -12.93 16.31
CA MET A 1 40.28 -13.61 15.52
C MET A 1 39.31 -12.52 15.06
N PRO A 2 38.97 -12.39 13.77
CA PRO A 2 37.95 -11.43 13.35
C PRO A 2 36.62 -11.80 14.04
N SER A 3 35.91 -10.80 14.57
CA SER A 3 34.61 -11.06 15.19
C SER A 3 33.64 -11.57 14.12
N PRO A 4 32.71 -12.49 14.44
CA PRO A 4 31.69 -12.92 13.50
C PRO A 4 30.85 -11.76 12.95
N LEU A 5 30.73 -10.66 13.72
CA LEU A 5 30.11 -9.41 13.29
C LEU A 5 30.91 -8.69 12.20
N ALA A 6 32.24 -8.80 12.19
CA ALA A 6 33.09 -8.24 11.14
C ALA A 6 32.96 -8.96 9.79
N LEU A 7 32.45 -10.20 9.78
CA LEU A 7 32.17 -10.94 8.54
C LEU A 7 30.83 -10.53 7.93
N LEU A 8 29.83 -10.18 8.76
CA LEU A 8 28.54 -9.64 8.31
C LEU A 8 28.62 -8.16 7.90
N SER A 9 29.54 -7.38 8.47
CA SER A 9 29.66 -5.95 8.17
C SER A 9 30.33 -5.63 6.83
N ARG A 10 31.21 -6.51 6.34
CA ARG A 10 31.90 -6.35 5.05
C ARG A 10 30.97 -6.28 3.83
N PRO A 11 30.00 -7.22 3.65
CA PRO A 11 29.08 -7.13 2.52
C PRO A 11 28.16 -5.90 2.62
N ILE A 12 27.71 -5.54 3.82
CA ILE A 12 26.86 -4.36 4.03
C ILE A 12 27.63 -3.08 3.69
N GLY A 13 28.88 -2.95 4.16
CA GLY A 13 29.75 -1.83 3.80
C GLY A 13 29.93 -1.68 2.29
N SER A 14 30.22 -2.77 1.58
CA SER A 14 30.37 -2.75 0.13
C SER A 14 29.07 -2.37 -0.62
N VAL A 15 27.90 -2.76 -0.09
CA VAL A 15 26.61 -2.37 -0.68
C VAL A 15 26.33 -0.89 -0.42
N LEU A 16 26.59 -0.40 0.79
CA LEU A 16 26.44 1.02 1.13
C LEU A 16 27.35 1.90 0.26
N ASP A 17 28.60 1.50 0.07
CA ASP A 17 29.55 2.22 -0.78
C ASP A 17 29.03 2.27 -2.24
N ARG A 18 28.55 1.14 -2.77
CA ARG A 18 27.96 1.10 -4.13
C ARG A 18 26.72 1.98 -4.28
N VAL A 19 25.86 2.01 -3.26
CA VAL A 19 24.65 2.84 -3.27
C VAL A 19 25.02 4.31 -3.20
N ARG A 20 25.98 4.69 -2.36
CA ARG A 20 26.56 6.04 -2.31
C ARG A 20 27.10 6.46 -3.68
N ASP A 21 27.92 5.61 -4.31
CA ASP A 21 28.47 5.87 -5.65
C ASP A 21 27.38 6.05 -6.72
N ALA A 22 26.23 5.40 -6.55
CA ALA A 22 25.10 5.55 -7.46
C ALA A 22 24.43 6.93 -7.37
N PHE A 23 24.50 7.62 -6.22
CA PHE A 23 24.00 8.98 -6.05
C PHE A 23 24.90 10.05 -6.70
N ASP A 24 26.20 9.77 -6.86
CA ASP A 24 27.15 10.67 -7.52
C ASP A 24 26.92 10.76 -9.04
N THR A 25 26.04 9.94 -9.61
CA THR A 25 25.71 10.02 -11.03
C THR A 25 24.94 11.30 -11.37
N PRO A 26 25.27 12.01 -12.47
CA PRO A 26 24.53 13.21 -12.90
C PRO A 26 23.03 12.98 -13.15
N ARG A 27 22.59 11.72 -13.24
CA ARG A 27 21.19 11.33 -13.50
C ARG A 27 20.42 10.93 -12.25
N ALA A 28 21.01 11.00 -11.04
CA ALA A 28 20.39 10.50 -9.81
C ALA A 28 18.99 11.08 -9.57
N GLY A 29 18.82 12.39 -9.78
CA GLY A 29 17.52 13.05 -9.65
C GLY A 29 16.50 12.61 -10.71
N ALA A 30 16.92 12.45 -11.98
CA ALA A 30 16.02 11.96 -13.03
C ALA A 30 15.57 10.52 -12.76
N ILE A 31 16.47 9.68 -12.25
CA ILE A 31 16.15 8.31 -11.84
C ILE A 31 15.16 8.31 -10.67
N ALA A 32 15.35 9.16 -9.66
CA ALA A 32 14.44 9.29 -8.53
C ALA A 32 13.02 9.66 -8.97
N VAL A 33 12.87 10.62 -9.88
CA VAL A 33 11.57 11.00 -10.45
C VAL A 33 10.97 9.86 -11.28
N ALA A 34 11.77 9.16 -12.08
CA ALA A 34 11.29 8.00 -12.84
C ALA A 34 10.78 6.88 -11.92
N ILE A 35 11.50 6.57 -10.84
CA ILE A 35 11.07 5.61 -9.82
C ILE A 35 9.76 6.08 -9.19
N LEU A 36 9.64 7.35 -8.79
CA LEU A 36 8.39 7.90 -8.25
C LEU A 36 7.21 7.67 -9.18
N VAL A 37 7.35 7.98 -10.47
CA VAL A 37 6.29 7.78 -11.47
C VAL A 37 5.94 6.30 -11.59
N VAL A 38 6.94 5.43 -11.68
CA VAL A 38 6.75 3.97 -11.77
C VAL A 38 6.03 3.44 -10.54
N VAL A 39 6.41 3.85 -9.33
CA VAL A 39 5.75 3.41 -8.09
C VAL A 39 4.34 3.96 -7.99
N THR A 40 4.11 5.22 -8.37
CA THR A 40 2.76 5.82 -8.37
C THR A 40 1.81 5.04 -9.28
N ILE A 41 2.25 4.76 -10.52
CA ILE A 41 1.49 3.95 -11.48
C ILE A 41 1.36 2.51 -10.97
N GLY A 42 2.45 1.91 -10.49
CA GLY A 42 2.51 0.54 -10.00
C GLY A 42 1.58 0.29 -8.82
N THR A 43 1.53 1.20 -7.84
CA THR A 43 0.57 1.13 -6.72
C THR A 43 -0.86 1.25 -7.21
N THR A 44 -1.14 2.16 -8.14
CA THR A 44 -2.48 2.30 -8.74
C THR A 44 -2.90 1.02 -9.46
N LEU A 45 -2.00 0.43 -10.27
CA LEU A 45 -2.23 -0.86 -10.91
C LEU A 45 -2.34 -2.00 -9.90
N GLY A 46 -1.66 -1.93 -8.76
CA GLY A 46 -1.81 -2.86 -7.66
C GLY A 46 -3.23 -2.83 -7.07
N ILE A 47 -3.84 -1.65 -6.94
CA ILE A 47 -5.24 -1.51 -6.50
C ILE A 47 -6.20 -2.09 -7.55
N VAL A 48 -5.99 -1.81 -8.84
CA VAL A 48 -6.77 -2.44 -9.93
C VAL A 48 -6.63 -3.95 -9.87
N ALA A 49 -5.40 -4.45 -9.68
CA ALA A 49 -5.14 -5.88 -9.57
C ALA A 49 -5.93 -6.46 -8.41
N LEU A 50 -5.87 -5.88 -7.20
CA LEU A 50 -6.64 -6.30 -6.03
C LEU A 50 -8.14 -6.39 -6.32
N GLY A 51 -8.73 -5.40 -6.99
CA GLY A 51 -10.12 -5.47 -7.43
C GLY A 51 -10.38 -6.68 -8.33
N GLY A 52 -9.50 -6.93 -9.30
CA GLY A 52 -9.57 -8.13 -10.14
C GLY A 52 -9.33 -9.45 -9.38
N ILE A 53 -8.61 -9.43 -8.25
CA ILE A 53 -8.48 -10.61 -7.38
C ILE A 53 -9.82 -10.91 -6.72
N PHE A 54 -10.48 -9.91 -6.14
CA PHE A 54 -11.77 -10.12 -5.48
C PHE A 54 -12.80 -10.67 -6.47
N ASP A 55 -12.92 -10.03 -7.63
CA ASP A 55 -13.78 -10.45 -8.74
C ASP A 55 -13.50 -11.90 -9.20
N ALA A 56 -12.23 -12.32 -9.20
CA ALA A 56 -11.84 -13.65 -9.67
C ALA A 56 -11.86 -14.74 -8.59
N THR A 57 -12.01 -14.39 -7.30
CA THR A 57 -11.87 -15.35 -6.18
C THR A 57 -13.09 -15.40 -5.27
N VAL A 58 -14.03 -14.47 -5.41
CA VAL A 58 -15.26 -14.38 -4.60
C VAL A 58 -16.47 -14.54 -5.51
N ASP A 59 -16.88 -15.79 -5.75
CA ASP A 59 -18.00 -16.12 -6.67
C ASP A 59 -19.40 -16.09 -5.98
N GLN A 60 -19.52 -15.49 -4.79
CA GLN A 60 -20.74 -15.55 -4.00
C GLN A 60 -21.77 -14.52 -4.44
N GLN A 61 -23.04 -14.95 -4.50
CA GLN A 61 -24.18 -14.06 -4.74
C GLN A 61 -24.91 -13.79 -3.43
N VAL A 62 -25.15 -12.52 -3.13
CA VAL A 62 -25.86 -12.07 -1.94
C VAL A 62 -27.17 -11.42 -2.34
N THR A 63 -28.27 -12.00 -1.88
CA THR A 63 -29.61 -11.44 -2.10
C THR A 63 -29.82 -10.20 -1.22
N VAL A 64 -29.99 -9.02 -1.81
CA VAL A 64 -30.27 -7.75 -1.11
C VAL A 64 -31.59 -7.13 -1.55
N ASP A 65 -32.07 -6.13 -0.82
CA ASP A 65 -33.19 -5.30 -1.26
C ASP A 65 -32.77 -4.50 -2.49
N ASN A 66 -33.64 -4.44 -3.50
CA ASN A 66 -33.36 -3.68 -4.71
C ASN A 66 -33.36 -2.17 -4.39
N PRO A 67 -32.22 -1.46 -4.49
CA PRO A 67 -32.15 -0.03 -4.20
C PRO A 67 -32.89 0.83 -5.23
N ASP A 68 -33.14 0.31 -6.43
CA ASP A 68 -33.84 1.01 -7.51
C ASP A 68 -35.38 0.97 -7.33
N ARG A 69 -35.87 0.01 -6.55
CA ARG A 69 -37.29 -0.10 -6.15
C ARG A 69 -37.61 0.83 -4.97
N PRO A 70 -38.63 1.70 -5.07
CA PRO A 70 -39.08 2.52 -3.96
C PRO A 70 -39.51 1.66 -2.75
N PRO A 71 -39.44 2.19 -1.52
CA PRO A 71 -39.92 1.49 -0.34
C PRO A 71 -41.38 1.04 -0.50
N GLU A 72 -41.74 -0.11 0.06
CA GLU A 72 -43.08 -0.70 -0.09
C GLU A 72 -44.19 0.31 0.27
N SER A 73 -44.01 1.10 1.32
CA SER A 73 -44.98 2.15 1.73
C SER A 73 -45.20 3.27 0.70
N THR A 74 -44.24 3.49 -0.20
CA THR A 74 -44.33 4.42 -1.32
C THR A 74 -45.06 3.76 -2.49
N CYS A 75 -44.74 2.50 -2.78
CA CYS A 75 -45.44 1.72 -3.82
C CYS A 75 -46.91 1.46 -3.47
N GLU A 76 -47.25 1.14 -2.23
CA GLU A 76 -48.66 1.02 -1.79
C GLU A 76 -49.44 2.33 -1.92
N ARG A 77 -48.76 3.49 -1.80
CA ARG A 77 -49.41 4.80 -1.81
C ARG A 77 -49.52 5.42 -3.20
N PHE A 78 -48.58 5.11 -4.09
CA PHE A 78 -48.42 5.79 -5.38
C PHE A 78 -48.18 4.84 -6.57
N GLY A 79 -48.14 3.52 -6.35
CA GLY A 79 -47.85 2.54 -7.40
C GLY A 79 -49.00 2.33 -8.38
N ASP A 80 -50.24 2.43 -7.91
CA ASP A 80 -51.45 2.25 -8.74
C ASP A 80 -51.89 3.55 -9.45
N ASP A 81 -51.21 4.67 -9.22
CA ASP A 81 -51.54 5.95 -9.85
C ASP A 81 -50.88 6.05 -11.23
N PRO A 82 -51.65 6.10 -12.34
CA PRO A 82 -51.10 6.11 -13.69
C PRO A 82 -50.28 7.37 -14.03
N ASP A 83 -50.39 8.45 -13.24
CA ASP A 83 -49.59 9.67 -13.39
C ASP A 83 -48.35 9.69 -12.48
N SER A 84 -48.08 8.60 -11.74
CA SER A 84 -46.97 8.47 -10.80
C SER A 84 -45.63 8.22 -11.48
N VAL A 85 -44.64 9.06 -11.19
CA VAL A 85 -43.23 8.86 -11.57
C VAL A 85 -42.56 7.65 -10.90
N PHE A 86 -43.29 6.93 -10.04
CA PHE A 86 -42.81 5.76 -9.31
C PHE A 86 -43.43 4.44 -9.79
N GLY A 87 -44.49 4.48 -10.61
CA GLY A 87 -45.22 3.28 -11.05
C GLY A 87 -44.30 2.24 -11.70
N GLU A 88 -43.52 2.65 -12.70
CA GLU A 88 -42.59 1.75 -13.42
C GLU A 88 -41.49 1.15 -12.52
N ARG A 89 -41.07 1.87 -11.47
CA ARG A 89 -40.06 1.39 -10.52
C ARG A 89 -40.64 0.48 -9.43
N CYS A 90 -41.95 0.53 -9.19
CA CYS A 90 -42.62 -0.36 -8.25
C CYS A 90 -42.81 -1.78 -8.78
N ASP A 91 -42.76 -1.94 -10.11
CA ASP A 91 -42.80 -3.22 -10.84
C ASP A 91 -41.46 -3.98 -10.82
N GLU A 92 -40.37 -3.32 -10.42
CA GLU A 92 -39.08 -3.97 -10.24
C GLU A 92 -39.11 -5.02 -9.11
N PRO A 93 -38.27 -6.05 -9.16
CA PRO A 93 -38.22 -7.06 -8.10
C PRO A 93 -37.81 -6.44 -6.76
N ALA A 94 -38.42 -6.91 -5.67
CA ALA A 94 -38.13 -6.44 -4.32
C ALA A 94 -36.70 -6.79 -3.86
N ARG A 95 -36.18 -7.92 -4.35
CA ARG A 95 -34.86 -8.45 -4.01
C ARG A 95 -34.10 -8.76 -5.28
N ILE A 96 -32.79 -8.48 -5.28
CA ILE A 96 -31.86 -8.80 -6.36
C ILE A 96 -30.67 -9.56 -5.78
N ASP A 97 -30.08 -10.43 -6.59
CA ASP A 97 -28.82 -11.09 -6.26
C ASP A 97 -27.67 -10.22 -6.76
N VAL A 98 -26.78 -9.83 -5.86
CA VAL A 98 -25.59 -9.02 -6.16
C VAL A 98 -24.36 -9.91 -6.08
N ASP A 99 -23.50 -9.81 -7.09
CA ASP A 99 -22.20 -10.47 -7.12
C ASP A 99 -21.25 -9.79 -6.12
N ALA A 100 -20.82 -10.53 -5.10
CA ALA A 100 -19.97 -9.98 -4.06
C ALA A 100 -18.56 -9.66 -4.56
N GLY A 101 -18.05 -10.40 -5.56
CA GLY A 101 -16.76 -10.15 -6.18
C GLY A 101 -16.75 -8.83 -6.95
N GLU A 102 -17.79 -8.58 -7.75
CA GLU A 102 -17.96 -7.33 -8.51
C GLU A 102 -18.09 -6.11 -7.58
N GLU A 103 -18.91 -6.21 -6.53
CA GLU A 103 -19.08 -5.14 -5.55
C GLU A 103 -17.76 -4.82 -4.81
N LEU A 104 -16.99 -5.84 -4.41
CA LEU A 104 -15.67 -5.66 -3.79
C LEU A 104 -14.65 -5.04 -4.75
N ARG A 105 -14.72 -5.39 -6.03
CA ARG A 105 -13.89 -4.80 -7.07
C ARG A 105 -14.19 -3.32 -7.25
N ASP A 106 -15.46 -2.94 -7.29
CA ASP A 106 -15.87 -1.55 -7.43
C ASP A 106 -15.51 -0.74 -6.18
N ALA A 107 -15.70 -1.31 -4.99
CA ALA A 107 -15.21 -0.74 -3.75
C ALA A 107 -13.69 -0.51 -3.80
N ALA A 108 -12.90 -1.49 -4.24
CA ALA A 108 -11.45 -1.37 -4.39
C ALA A 108 -11.05 -0.28 -5.41
N ASN A 109 -11.74 -0.21 -6.55
CA ASN A 109 -11.51 0.81 -7.57
C ASN A 109 -11.84 2.23 -7.08
N GLY A 110 -12.75 2.35 -6.10
CA GLY A 110 -12.97 3.60 -5.37
C GLY A 110 -11.69 4.19 -4.76
N TYR A 111 -10.68 3.37 -4.48
CA TYR A 111 -9.41 3.78 -3.87
C TYR A 111 -8.30 4.14 -4.86
N LEU A 112 -8.54 4.10 -6.18
CA LEU A 112 -7.48 4.38 -7.18
C LEU A 112 -6.80 5.75 -7.00
N HIS A 113 -7.57 6.74 -6.54
CA HIS A 113 -7.05 8.08 -6.26
C HIS A 113 -5.98 8.10 -5.15
N TYR A 114 -6.03 7.17 -4.19
CA TYR A 114 -4.98 7.03 -3.17
C TYR A 114 -3.66 6.55 -3.77
N GLY A 115 -3.68 5.69 -4.80
CA GLY A 115 -2.46 5.32 -5.52
C GLY A 115 -1.84 6.51 -6.25
N LEU A 116 -2.66 7.26 -6.98
CA LEU A 116 -2.22 8.38 -7.82
C LEU A 116 -1.75 9.61 -7.03
N ILE A 117 -2.45 9.95 -5.94
CA ILE A 117 -2.19 11.16 -5.15
C ILE A 117 -1.41 10.83 -3.89
N GLY A 118 -1.74 9.70 -3.23
CA GLY A 118 -1.13 9.31 -1.97
C GLY A 118 0.36 9.05 -2.08
N VAL A 119 0.83 8.41 -3.17
CA VAL A 119 2.27 8.15 -3.35
C VAL A 119 3.09 9.45 -3.46
N PRO A 120 2.77 10.41 -4.36
CA PRO A 120 3.48 11.70 -4.40
C PRO A 120 3.39 12.50 -3.11
N VAL A 121 2.22 12.53 -2.46
CA VAL A 121 2.03 13.25 -1.19
C VAL A 121 2.89 12.64 -0.09
N TRP A 122 2.87 11.32 0.06
CA TRP A 122 3.68 10.61 1.05
C TRP A 122 5.17 10.75 0.78
N TRP A 123 5.58 10.68 -0.49
CA TRP A 123 6.96 10.96 -0.90
C TRP A 123 7.39 12.37 -0.48
N GLY A 124 6.54 13.39 -0.66
CA GLY A 124 6.81 14.75 -0.20
C GLY A 124 6.95 14.85 1.32
N ILE A 125 6.01 14.27 2.07
CA ILE A 125 6.05 14.25 3.55
C ILE A 125 7.33 13.58 4.04
N PHE A 126 7.64 12.39 3.52
CA PHE A 126 8.84 11.64 3.91
C PHE A 126 10.12 12.41 3.56
N SER A 127 10.18 13.04 2.38
CA SER A 127 11.34 13.85 1.97
C SER A 127 11.58 15.01 2.93
N LEU A 128 10.52 15.72 3.34
CA LEU A 128 10.63 16.83 4.29
C LEU A 128 11.03 16.34 5.69
N ALA A 129 10.44 15.24 6.16
CA ALA A 129 10.78 14.65 7.45
C ALA A 129 12.25 14.19 7.48
N LEU A 130 12.70 13.50 6.42
CA LEU A 130 14.08 13.06 6.28
C LEU A 130 15.05 14.26 6.24
N HIS A 131 14.65 15.37 5.62
CA HIS A 131 15.48 16.57 5.55
C HIS A 131 15.68 17.16 6.94
N VAL A 132 14.60 17.26 7.70
CA VAL A 132 14.66 17.67 9.12
C VAL A 132 15.56 16.73 9.92
N GLY A 133 15.44 15.41 9.72
CA GLY A 133 16.31 14.42 10.35
C GLY A 133 17.80 14.63 10.02
N ALA A 134 18.12 14.91 8.76
CA ALA A 134 19.48 15.20 8.32
C ALA A 134 20.03 16.50 8.95
N LEU A 135 19.21 17.56 9.02
CA LEU A 135 19.59 18.81 9.68
C LEU A 135 19.91 18.62 11.17
N PHE A 136 19.09 17.86 11.89
CA PHE A 136 19.35 17.54 13.31
C PHE A 136 20.64 16.73 13.50
N ALA A 137 21.04 15.93 12.51
CA ALA A 137 22.28 15.19 12.51
C ALA A 137 23.51 16.02 12.06
N GLY A 138 23.32 17.29 11.72
CA GLY A 138 24.40 18.19 11.27
C GLY A 138 24.69 18.15 9.77
N GLY A 139 23.79 17.57 8.96
CA GLY A 139 23.95 17.46 7.51
C GLY A 139 23.78 18.80 6.78
N SER A 140 24.49 18.96 5.67
CA SER A 140 24.57 20.23 4.92
C SER A 140 23.87 20.24 3.55
N GLY A 141 23.28 19.10 3.14
CA GLY A 141 22.58 18.93 1.87
C GLY A 141 21.28 19.72 1.74
N SER A 142 20.83 19.91 0.50
CA SER A 142 19.60 20.66 0.20
C SER A 142 18.33 19.83 0.43
N VAL A 143 17.17 20.49 0.48
CA VAL A 143 15.88 19.80 0.50
C VAL A 143 15.70 18.93 -0.76
N GLY A 144 16.14 19.44 -1.92
CA GLY A 144 16.05 18.73 -3.19
C GLY A 144 16.81 17.41 -3.18
N ASP A 145 17.97 17.37 -2.53
CA ASP A 145 18.73 16.13 -2.36
C ASP A 145 17.95 15.10 -1.55
N THR A 146 17.22 15.52 -0.53
CA THR A 146 16.39 14.60 0.25
C THR A 146 15.22 14.02 -0.58
N PHE A 147 14.65 14.79 -1.49
CA PHE A 147 13.66 14.27 -2.46
C PHE A 147 14.27 13.21 -3.39
N VAL A 148 15.54 13.38 -3.79
CA VAL A 148 16.26 12.36 -4.57
C VAL A 148 16.41 11.09 -3.74
N ILE A 149 16.92 11.18 -2.51
CA ILE A 149 17.10 10.02 -1.60
C ILE A 149 15.77 9.28 -1.39
N ALA A 150 14.70 10.02 -1.08
CA ALA A 150 13.36 9.49 -0.89
C ALA A 150 12.83 8.79 -2.16
N GLY A 151 13.10 9.36 -3.35
CA GLY A 151 12.68 8.77 -4.61
C GLY A 151 13.34 7.42 -4.88
N TRP A 152 14.62 7.28 -4.56
CA TRP A 152 15.30 5.97 -4.64
C TRP A 152 14.76 4.97 -3.61
N ALA A 153 14.41 5.42 -2.40
CA ALA A 153 13.85 4.56 -1.35
C ALA A 153 12.49 3.94 -1.75
N LEU A 154 11.75 4.53 -2.69
CA LEU A 154 10.51 3.97 -3.22
C LEU A 154 10.69 2.59 -3.90
N VAL A 155 11.91 2.18 -4.26
CA VAL A 155 12.17 0.82 -4.75
C VAL A 155 11.72 -0.24 -3.73
N GLY A 156 11.96 0.00 -2.44
CA GLY A 156 11.47 -0.90 -1.40
C GLY A 156 9.94 -0.95 -1.33
N GLU A 157 9.28 0.18 -1.60
CA GLU A 157 7.82 0.25 -1.60
C GLU A 157 7.22 -0.56 -2.73
N LEU A 158 7.80 -0.50 -3.93
CA LEU A 158 7.36 -1.31 -5.06
C LEU A 158 7.46 -2.80 -4.76
N LEU A 159 8.56 -3.25 -4.13
CA LEU A 159 8.72 -4.65 -3.70
C LEU A 159 7.63 -5.06 -2.69
N ARG A 160 7.31 -4.15 -1.76
CA ARG A 160 6.28 -4.37 -0.73
C ARG A 160 4.88 -4.48 -1.34
N VAL A 161 4.54 -3.62 -2.29
CA VAL A 161 3.26 -3.68 -3.03
C VAL A 161 3.14 -4.99 -3.80
N ILE A 162 4.19 -5.39 -4.54
CA ILE A 162 4.20 -6.66 -5.29
C ILE A 162 3.98 -7.85 -4.34
N ALA A 163 4.70 -7.87 -3.22
CA ALA A 163 4.56 -8.92 -2.21
C ALA A 163 3.16 -8.92 -1.58
N GLY A 164 2.59 -7.75 -1.31
CA GLY A 164 1.23 -7.56 -0.79
C GLY A 164 0.17 -8.16 -1.71
N VAL A 165 0.17 -7.75 -2.98
CA VAL A 165 -0.78 -8.25 -3.99
C VAL A 165 -0.62 -9.76 -4.18
N ALA A 166 0.62 -10.27 -4.27
CA ALA A 166 0.86 -11.70 -4.44
C ALA A 166 0.40 -12.51 -3.21
N ALA A 167 0.63 -12.02 -2.00
CA ALA A 167 0.18 -12.70 -0.78
C ALA A 167 -1.35 -12.74 -0.69
N ILE A 168 -2.03 -11.64 -1.02
CA ILE A 168 -3.49 -11.56 -1.03
C ILE A 168 -4.07 -12.50 -2.10
N TRP A 169 -3.49 -12.51 -3.32
CA TRP A 169 -3.86 -13.47 -4.37
C TRP A 169 -3.82 -14.91 -3.85
N VAL A 170 -2.69 -15.30 -3.27
CA VAL A 170 -2.49 -16.66 -2.75
C VAL A 170 -3.44 -16.95 -1.60
N ALA A 171 -3.66 -16.00 -0.70
CA ALA A 171 -4.57 -16.18 0.43
C ALA A 171 -5.99 -16.47 -0.04
N LEU A 172 -6.52 -15.63 -0.93
CA LEU A 172 -7.90 -15.73 -1.41
C LEU A 172 -8.09 -16.91 -2.34
N SER A 173 -7.11 -17.21 -3.21
CA SER A 173 -7.16 -18.40 -4.09
C SER A 173 -7.20 -19.73 -3.33
N ASN A 174 -6.78 -19.75 -2.06
CA ASN A 174 -6.81 -20.94 -1.20
C ASN A 174 -7.86 -20.87 -0.09
N ALA A 175 -8.61 -19.77 0.00
CA ALA A 175 -9.66 -19.59 1.00
C ALA A 175 -10.96 -20.26 0.53
N ALA A 176 -11.66 -20.91 1.44
CA ALA A 176 -13.02 -21.38 1.19
C ALA A 176 -13.99 -20.27 1.63
N ILE A 177 -14.33 -19.37 0.70
CA ILE A 177 -15.32 -18.31 0.94
C ILE A 177 -16.71 -18.92 0.73
N THR A 178 -17.50 -19.01 1.79
CA THR A 178 -18.83 -19.66 1.81
C THR A 178 -19.92 -18.82 2.46
N GLY A 179 -19.59 -17.61 2.92
CA GLY A 179 -20.55 -16.68 3.50
C GLY A 179 -21.73 -16.39 2.57
N SER A 180 -22.94 -16.34 3.13
CA SER A 180 -24.18 -16.04 2.40
C SER A 180 -24.65 -14.58 2.58
N THR A 181 -23.86 -13.78 3.30
CA THR A 181 -24.08 -12.34 3.51
C THR A 181 -22.78 -11.59 3.28
N PHE A 182 -22.85 -10.31 2.93
CA PHE A 182 -21.66 -9.46 2.79
C PHE A 182 -20.79 -9.43 4.04
N GLU A 183 -21.40 -9.47 5.23
CA GLU A 183 -20.67 -9.45 6.49
C GLU A 183 -19.90 -10.75 6.73
N ALA A 184 -20.52 -11.91 6.49
CA ALA A 184 -19.83 -13.20 6.60
C ALA A 184 -18.69 -13.32 5.57
N ILE A 185 -18.90 -12.86 4.33
CA ILE A 185 -17.88 -12.83 3.29
C ILE A 185 -16.71 -11.93 3.71
N ALA A 186 -17.00 -10.74 4.25
CA ALA A 186 -15.97 -9.82 4.73
C ALA A 186 -15.14 -10.43 5.87
N GLU A 187 -15.77 -11.09 6.83
CA GLU A 187 -15.07 -11.80 7.92
C GLU A 187 -14.14 -12.90 7.38
N GLU A 188 -14.61 -13.71 6.44
CA GLU A 188 -13.80 -14.78 5.82
C GLU A 188 -12.62 -14.22 5.02
N ILE A 189 -12.82 -13.14 4.26
CA ILE A 189 -11.74 -12.44 3.53
C ILE A 189 -10.71 -11.85 4.50
N VAL A 190 -11.16 -11.17 5.56
CA VAL A 190 -10.28 -10.61 6.58
C VAL A 190 -9.49 -11.73 7.28
N ALA A 191 -10.14 -12.85 7.61
CA ALA A 191 -9.47 -14.01 8.19
C ALA A 191 -8.40 -14.60 7.24
N ALA A 192 -8.70 -14.72 5.95
CA ALA A 192 -7.75 -15.20 4.95
C ALA A 192 -6.53 -14.28 4.82
N ILE A 193 -6.77 -12.96 4.72
CA ILE A 193 -5.70 -11.96 4.59
C ILE A 193 -4.85 -11.88 5.86
N THR A 194 -5.47 -11.86 7.04
CA THR A 194 -4.74 -11.81 8.33
C THR A 194 -3.87 -13.05 8.55
N GLY A 195 -4.24 -14.20 7.98
CA GLY A 195 -3.38 -15.39 7.92
C GLY A 195 -2.03 -15.17 7.23
N THR A 196 -1.90 -14.15 6.38
CA THR A 196 -0.65 -13.79 5.68
C THR A 196 0.22 -12.78 6.41
N THR A 197 -0.17 -12.34 7.61
CA THR A 197 0.55 -11.30 8.38
C THR A 197 2.04 -11.64 8.55
N GLY A 198 2.38 -12.88 8.91
CA GLY A 198 3.77 -13.31 9.11
C GLY A 198 4.65 -13.10 7.86
N PRO A 199 4.31 -13.73 6.72
CA PRO A 199 5.00 -13.51 5.45
C PRO A 199 5.07 -12.03 5.02
N LEU A 200 3.99 -11.27 5.19
CA LEU A 200 3.95 -9.84 4.83
C LEU A 200 4.85 -8.98 5.71
N LEU A 201 4.98 -9.32 7.00
CA LEU A 201 5.94 -8.66 7.90
C LEU A 201 7.38 -8.94 7.47
N VAL A 202 7.69 -10.17 7.04
CA VAL A 202 9.03 -10.49 6.50
C VAL A 202 9.30 -9.70 5.23
N ALA A 203 8.36 -9.65 4.29
CA ALA A 203 8.49 -8.85 3.08
C ALA A 203 8.68 -7.36 3.39
N SER A 204 7.92 -6.83 4.36
CA SER A 204 8.06 -5.45 4.83
C SER A 204 9.42 -5.18 5.46
N ALA A 205 9.93 -6.09 6.30
CA ALA A 205 11.25 -5.96 6.90
C ALA A 205 12.36 -5.94 5.84
N VAL A 206 12.25 -6.76 4.78
CA VAL A 206 13.18 -6.75 3.65
C VAL A 206 13.11 -5.42 2.88
N ALA A 207 11.90 -4.93 2.58
CA ALA A 207 11.71 -3.64 1.92
C ALA A 207 12.30 -2.48 2.73
N ILE A 208 12.06 -2.47 4.05
CA ILE A 208 12.60 -1.47 4.98
C ILE A 208 14.12 -1.56 5.04
N ALA A 209 14.71 -2.76 5.02
CA ALA A 209 16.17 -2.92 4.99
C ALA A 209 16.78 -2.35 3.70
N VAL A 210 16.13 -2.55 2.55
CA VAL A 210 16.54 -1.94 1.27
C VAL A 210 16.46 -0.42 1.35
N GLN A 211 15.34 0.12 1.85
CA GLN A 211 15.15 1.54 2.07
C GLN A 211 16.21 2.13 2.99
N TRP A 212 16.53 1.45 4.09
CA TRP A 212 17.54 1.87 5.05
C TRP A 212 18.90 2.02 4.38
N VAL A 213 19.34 1.05 3.58
CA VAL A 213 20.62 1.11 2.85
C VAL A 213 20.65 2.30 1.89
N ILE A 214 19.55 2.55 1.17
CA ILE A 214 19.40 3.67 0.24
C ILE A 214 19.49 5.01 0.98
N VAL A 215 18.78 5.14 2.10
CA VAL A 215 18.76 6.36 2.90
C VAL A 215 20.13 6.64 3.49
N VAL A 216 20.82 5.63 4.05
CA VAL A 216 22.18 5.82 4.59
C VAL A 216 23.14 6.28 3.50
N GLY A 217 23.21 5.57 2.36
CA GLY A 217 24.12 5.95 1.28
C GLY A 217 23.81 7.33 0.68
N GLY A 218 22.53 7.68 0.57
CA GLY A 218 22.10 8.99 0.10
C GLY A 218 22.45 10.13 1.06
N LEU A 219 22.29 9.91 2.37
CA LEU A 219 22.69 10.88 3.39
C LEU A 219 24.21 11.08 3.44
N GLU A 220 25.00 10.02 3.25
CA GLU A 220 26.46 10.13 3.10
C GLU A 220 26.85 10.91 1.84
N ALA A 221 26.15 10.69 0.71
CA ALA A 221 26.47 11.31 -0.57
C ALA A 221 26.09 12.80 -0.63
N HIS A 222 24.88 13.15 -0.21
CA HIS A 222 24.33 14.48 -0.43
C HIS A 222 24.30 15.38 0.81
N HIS A 223 24.27 14.81 2.01
CA HIS A 223 24.22 15.58 3.25
C HIS A 223 25.56 15.62 4.01
N ASP A 224 26.61 14.97 3.46
CA ASP A 224 27.95 14.88 4.03
C ASP A 224 27.96 14.39 5.49
N LEU A 225 26.99 13.52 5.81
CA LEU A 225 26.92 12.88 7.12
C LEU A 225 27.93 11.73 7.19
N ASP A 226 28.55 11.55 8.36
CA ASP A 226 29.29 10.32 8.62
C ASP A 226 28.32 9.12 8.68
N ARG A 227 28.86 7.93 8.43
CA ARG A 227 28.08 6.68 8.38
C ARG A 227 27.25 6.44 9.63
N GLY A 228 27.76 6.80 10.81
CA GLY A 228 27.09 6.60 12.08
C GLY A 228 25.88 7.51 12.22
N ALA A 229 26.04 8.80 11.91
CA ALA A 229 24.94 9.76 11.91
C ALA A 229 23.86 9.41 10.87
N ALA A 230 24.27 9.09 9.64
CA ALA A 230 23.37 8.67 8.57
C ALA A 230 22.58 7.39 8.94
N ALA A 231 23.26 6.38 9.48
CA ALA A 231 22.64 5.16 10.00
C ALA A 231 21.65 5.44 11.14
N GLY A 232 21.99 6.37 12.04
CA GLY A 232 21.11 6.79 13.14
C GLY A 232 19.80 7.36 12.62
N VAL A 233 19.87 8.32 11.70
CA VAL A 233 18.68 8.93 11.06
C VAL A 233 17.85 7.87 10.33
N ALA A 234 18.47 7.07 9.47
CA ALA A 234 17.79 6.01 8.72
C ALA A 234 17.09 4.99 9.63
N THR A 235 17.69 4.65 10.77
CA THR A 235 17.14 3.71 11.74
C THR A 235 15.88 4.24 12.42
N VAL A 236 15.82 5.55 12.71
CA VAL A 236 14.60 6.16 13.27
C VAL A 236 13.43 5.99 12.29
N PHE A 237 13.63 6.29 11.01
CA PHE A 237 12.60 6.11 9.99
C PHE A 237 12.25 4.64 9.76
N ALA A 238 13.23 3.75 9.74
CA ALA A 238 12.99 2.31 9.62
C ALA A 238 12.19 1.76 10.81
N ALA A 239 12.44 2.23 12.03
CA ALA A 239 11.69 1.84 13.21
C ALA A 239 10.23 2.32 13.12
N VAL A 240 10.00 3.56 12.69
CA VAL A 240 8.64 4.07 12.45
C VAL A 240 7.93 3.26 11.36
N ALA A 241 8.60 2.98 10.24
CA ALA A 241 8.03 2.18 9.17
C ALA A 241 7.68 0.75 9.62
N LEU A 242 8.52 0.12 10.45
CA LEU A 242 8.24 -1.20 11.00
C LEU A 242 7.05 -1.16 11.97
N LEU A 243 6.95 -0.13 12.82
CA LEU A 243 5.80 0.06 13.70
C LEU A 243 4.49 0.24 12.93
N LEU A 244 4.54 0.95 11.79
CA LEU A 244 3.38 1.11 10.89
C LEU A 244 3.05 -0.18 10.11
N ALA A 245 4.04 -1.04 9.88
CA ALA A 245 3.86 -2.31 9.16
C ALA A 245 3.29 -3.42 10.05
N VAL A 246 3.51 -3.34 11.36
CA VAL A 246 2.82 -4.21 12.31
C VAL A 246 1.35 -3.80 12.30
N PRO A 247 0.41 -4.70 11.93
CA PRO A 247 -0.99 -4.39 12.11
C PRO A 247 -1.18 -4.08 13.59
N ALA A 248 -1.54 -2.82 13.89
CA ALA A 248 -2.11 -2.52 15.19
C ALA A 248 -3.19 -3.58 15.39
N ASN A 249 -3.17 -4.30 16.52
CA ASN A 249 -4.33 -5.11 16.91
C ASN A 249 -5.54 -4.21 16.68
N PHE A 250 -6.33 -4.50 15.64
CA PHE A 250 -7.65 -3.93 15.44
C PHE A 250 -8.46 -4.52 16.59
N GLY A 251 -8.29 -3.93 17.77
CA GLY A 251 -9.06 -4.25 18.94
C GLY A 251 -10.49 -3.88 18.61
N SER A 252 -11.33 -4.90 18.48
CA SER A 252 -12.78 -4.83 18.68
C SER A 252 -13.46 -3.58 18.09
N PHE A 253 -13.87 -3.67 16.84
CA PHE A 253 -15.12 -3.05 16.41
C PHE A 253 -16.05 -4.16 15.96
#